data_AF-A0A2P6PGS8-F1
#
_entry.id   AF-A0A2P6PGS8-F1
#
_cell.length_a   1.000
_cell.length_b   1.000
_cell.length_c   1.000
_cell.angle_alpha   90.00
_cell.angle_beta   90.00
_cell.angle_gamma   90.00
#
_symmetry.space_group_name_H-M   'P 1'
#
loop_
_entity.id
_entity.type
_entity.pdbx_description
1 polymer ?
#
loop_
_entity_poly.entity_id
_entity_poly.type
_entity_poly.pdbx_seq_one_letter_code
_entity_poly.pdbx_strand_id
1 'polypeptide(L)'
;MSSPFVGVFAFGDSVLDTGNNNDLPTVARCNFPPYGRDFIGGIPTGRFSNGKVYSDIIVEALGIKHLLPAYLDPNLHSEDLPTGVCFASGNSGYDPLTPSLVDLYSLGARRIAIISAFPLGCAPLERNGGGLLGECLELQNQRAKMFNSLLSSELDTINRDFPDAKLVFLDVYHPFLELNQHPENSGFEVLKIGCCGTGTFEVTSFLCNPWNPFTCSNASNYVYWDAIHPSERAQRIVASQTLKLITST
;
A
#
# COMPACT_ATOMS: atom_id res chain seq x y z
N MET A 1 15.79 18.82 -9.40
CA MET A 1 15.58 19.68 -8.21
C MET A 1 15.64 18.76 -7.00
N SER A 2 16.40 19.09 -5.96
CA SER A 2 16.45 18.29 -4.73
C SER A 2 15.09 18.35 -4.02
N SER A 3 14.66 17.23 -3.45
CA SER A 3 13.44 17.15 -2.66
C SER A 3 13.47 18.15 -1.49
N PRO A 4 12.36 18.83 -1.14
CA PRO A 4 12.27 19.57 0.11
C PRO A 4 12.20 18.64 1.33
N PHE A 5 11.99 17.34 1.11
CA PHE A 5 11.95 16.31 2.13
C PHE A 5 13.30 15.62 2.23
N VAL A 6 13.81 15.45 3.45
CA VAL A 6 15.10 14.78 3.71
C VAL A 6 14.94 13.29 4.03
N GLY A 7 13.73 12.84 4.33
CA GLY A 7 13.43 11.43 4.60
C GLY A 7 11.94 11.14 4.66
N VAL A 8 11.58 9.86 4.54
CA VAL A 8 10.21 9.34 4.64
C VAL A 8 10.17 8.19 5.63
N PHE A 9 9.33 8.28 6.65
CA PHE A 9 9.09 7.19 7.60
C PHE A 9 7.68 6.65 7.37
N ALA A 10 7.57 5.37 7.01
CA ALA A 10 6.29 4.76 6.67
C ALA A 10 5.79 3.87 7.81
N PHE A 11 4.51 3.98 8.15
CA PHE A 11 3.82 3.18 9.17
C PHE A 11 2.51 2.68 8.58
N GLY A 12 2.13 1.43 8.84
CA GLY A 12 0.90 0.85 8.32
C GLY A 12 1.00 -0.66 8.14
N ASP A 13 0.29 -1.16 7.13
CA ASP A 13 0.10 -2.59 6.87
C ASP A 13 0.86 -3.08 5.62
N SER A 14 0.39 -4.18 5.03
CA SER A 14 0.97 -4.81 3.84
C SER A 14 1.03 -3.90 2.62
N VAL A 15 0.20 -2.86 2.52
CA VAL A 15 0.23 -1.88 1.42
C VAL A 15 1.51 -1.03 1.45
N LEU A 16 2.11 -0.85 2.62
CA LEU A 16 3.33 -0.08 2.82
C LEU A 16 4.54 -0.93 3.20
N ASP A 17 4.34 -2.20 3.58
CA ASP A 17 5.39 -3.09 4.04
C ASP A 17 6.42 -3.40 2.93
N THR A 18 7.67 -3.06 3.23
CA THR A 18 8.83 -3.25 2.35
C THR A 18 9.67 -4.48 2.68
N GLY A 19 9.20 -5.30 3.61
CA GLY A 19 9.82 -6.57 3.99
C GLY A 19 9.98 -6.82 5.49
N ASN A 20 9.39 -6.01 6.37
CA ASN A 20 9.49 -6.18 7.83
C ASN A 20 8.99 -7.56 8.28
N ASN A 21 7.95 -8.09 7.63
CA ASN A 21 7.40 -9.40 7.98
C ASN A 21 8.38 -10.58 7.78
N ASN A 22 9.48 -10.39 7.04
CA ASN A 22 10.50 -11.42 6.86
C ASN A 22 11.17 -11.79 8.19
N ASP A 23 11.33 -10.81 9.06
CA ASP A 23 12.07 -10.92 10.33
C ASP A 23 11.14 -10.92 11.55
N LEU A 24 9.82 -11.08 11.32
CA LEU A 24 8.81 -11.25 12.36
C LEU A 24 8.33 -12.71 12.46
N PRO A 25 7.90 -13.19 13.64
CA PRO A 25 7.32 -14.53 13.81
C PRO A 25 5.88 -14.59 13.28
N THR A 26 5.71 -14.43 11.97
CA THR A 26 4.42 -14.40 11.26
C THR A 26 4.45 -15.31 10.03
N VAL A 27 3.26 -15.78 9.63
CA VAL A 27 3.06 -16.50 8.36
C VAL A 27 2.76 -15.56 7.20
N ALA A 28 2.40 -14.30 7.48
CA ALA A 28 2.11 -13.29 6.45
C ALA A 28 3.41 -12.77 5.85
N ARG A 29 4.09 -13.59 5.04
CA ARG A 29 5.36 -13.23 4.38
C ARG A 29 5.17 -13.27 2.86
N CYS A 30 5.95 -12.45 2.16
CA CYS A 30 5.98 -12.40 0.69
C CYS A 30 7.43 -12.45 0.16
N ASN A 31 8.33 -13.11 0.89
CA ASN A 31 9.74 -13.33 0.50
C ASN A 31 9.95 -14.63 -0.28
N PHE A 32 8.95 -15.05 -1.05
CA PHE A 32 9.01 -16.21 -1.92
C PHE A 32 8.34 -15.88 -3.27
N PRO A 33 8.76 -16.52 -4.38
CA PRO A 33 8.11 -16.28 -5.66
C PRO A 33 6.65 -16.78 -5.66
N PRO A 34 5.75 -16.20 -6.47
CA PRO A 34 6.05 -15.24 -7.52
C PRO A 34 6.05 -13.77 -7.05
N TYR A 35 5.93 -13.48 -5.75
CA TYR A 35 6.06 -12.12 -5.24
C TYR A 35 7.41 -11.52 -5.66
N GLY A 36 7.44 -10.21 -5.90
CA GLY A 36 8.67 -9.53 -6.33
C GLY A 36 9.21 -9.93 -7.70
N ARG A 37 8.48 -10.68 -8.54
CA ARG A 37 8.96 -11.07 -9.89
C ARG A 37 9.31 -9.91 -10.81
N ASP A 38 8.62 -8.77 -10.63
CA ASP A 38 8.85 -7.53 -11.38
C ASP A 38 9.72 -6.55 -10.56
N PHE A 39 10.09 -6.93 -9.33
CA PHE A 39 11.04 -6.20 -8.51
C PHE A 39 12.46 -6.33 -9.07
N ILE A 40 13.40 -5.54 -8.52
CA ILE A 40 14.79 -5.51 -8.97
C ILE A 40 15.39 -6.93 -8.91
N GLY A 41 15.82 -7.43 -10.08
CA GLY A 41 16.39 -8.77 -10.21
C GLY A 41 15.39 -9.93 -10.09
N GLY A 42 14.08 -9.63 -10.02
CA GLY A 42 13.03 -10.63 -9.81
C GLY A 42 13.07 -11.28 -8.42
N ILE A 43 13.68 -10.60 -7.44
CA ILE A 43 13.91 -11.15 -6.10
C ILE A 43 12.72 -10.83 -5.19
N PRO A 44 12.08 -11.83 -4.57
CA PRO A 44 11.04 -11.61 -3.58
C PRO A 44 11.65 -11.05 -2.29
N THR A 45 11.28 -9.83 -1.93
CA THR A 45 11.84 -9.11 -0.77
C THR A 45 10.87 -8.96 0.41
N GLY A 46 9.69 -9.60 0.37
CA GLY A 46 8.67 -9.45 1.41
C GLY A 46 7.61 -8.40 1.11
N ARG A 47 7.70 -7.72 -0.04
CA ARG A 47 6.68 -6.79 -0.55
C ARG A 47 5.45 -7.55 -1.01
N PHE A 48 4.27 -7.12 -0.57
CA PHE A 48 2.98 -7.75 -0.88
C PHE A 48 2.48 -7.38 -2.28
N SER A 49 3.34 -7.50 -3.30
CA SER A 49 3.02 -7.18 -4.69
C SER A 49 3.97 -7.92 -5.65
N ASN A 50 3.78 -7.76 -6.96
CA ASN A 50 4.73 -8.22 -7.97
C ASN A 50 6.04 -7.42 -7.96
N GLY A 51 6.06 -6.22 -7.37
CA GLY A 51 7.26 -5.39 -7.29
C GLY A 51 7.19 -4.33 -6.20
N LYS A 52 7.42 -3.06 -6.53
CA LYS A 52 7.42 -1.96 -5.55
C LYS A 52 6.04 -1.78 -4.91
N VAL A 53 6.02 -1.49 -3.62
CA VAL A 53 4.80 -1.10 -2.89
C VAL A 53 4.69 0.43 -2.79
N TYR A 54 3.56 0.94 -2.31
CA TYR A 54 3.25 2.36 -2.31
C TYR A 54 4.31 3.21 -1.61
N SER A 55 4.86 2.74 -0.48
CA SER A 55 5.92 3.44 0.26
C SER A 55 7.23 3.58 -0.54
N ASP A 56 7.63 2.54 -1.27
CA ASP A 56 8.77 2.60 -2.19
C ASP A 56 8.54 3.62 -3.31
N ILE A 57 7.34 3.61 -3.88
CA ILE A 57 6.98 4.49 -5.00
C ILE A 57 7.00 5.95 -4.56
N ILE A 58 6.51 6.26 -3.37
CA ILE A 58 6.50 7.62 -2.82
C ILE A 58 7.94 8.10 -2.54
N VAL A 59 8.78 7.30 -1.86
CA VAL A 59 10.15 7.73 -1.56
C VAL A 59 11.00 7.90 -2.82
N GLU A 60 10.76 7.05 -3.83
CA GLU A 60 11.35 7.15 -5.17
C GLU A 60 10.92 8.42 -5.88
N ALA A 61 9.61 8.69 -5.93
CA ALA A 61 9.08 9.85 -6.63
C ALA A 61 9.44 11.18 -5.94
N LEU A 62 9.66 11.17 -4.63
CA LEU A 62 10.23 12.29 -3.90
C LEU A 62 11.73 12.46 -4.12
N GLY A 63 12.42 11.53 -4.80
CA GLY A 63 13.85 11.61 -5.10
C GLY A 63 14.75 11.46 -3.87
N ILE A 64 14.28 10.82 -2.80
CA ILE A 64 15.04 10.62 -1.55
C ILE A 64 15.85 9.32 -1.65
N LYS A 65 15.18 8.22 -2.01
CA LYS A 65 15.79 6.89 -2.19
C LYS A 65 15.12 6.15 -3.33
N HIS A 66 15.83 5.22 -3.96
CA HIS A 66 15.21 4.34 -4.96
C HIS A 66 14.24 3.31 -4.35
N LEU A 67 14.49 2.90 -3.10
CA LEU A 67 13.67 1.99 -2.30
C LEU A 67 13.65 2.45 -0.85
N LEU A 68 12.54 2.21 -0.16
CA LEU A 68 12.46 2.43 1.28
C LEU A 68 12.87 1.13 1.99
N PRO A 69 13.94 1.12 2.80
CA PRO A 69 14.35 -0.11 3.47
C PRO A 69 13.41 -0.43 4.64
N ALA A 70 13.21 -1.72 4.89
CA ALA A 70 12.46 -2.20 6.05
C ALA A 70 13.29 -1.96 7.32
N TYR A 71 12.65 -1.51 8.40
CA TYR A 71 13.32 -1.26 9.68
C TYR A 71 13.93 -2.54 10.28
N LEU A 72 13.28 -3.68 10.08
CA LEU A 72 13.74 -4.98 10.58
C LEU A 72 14.71 -5.70 9.64
N ASP A 73 15.10 -5.11 8.50
CA ASP A 73 16.09 -5.72 7.61
C ASP A 73 17.43 -5.87 8.35
N PRO A 74 17.98 -7.10 8.46
CA PRO A 74 19.27 -7.31 9.15
C PRO A 74 20.45 -6.60 8.47
N ASN A 75 20.30 -6.16 7.23
CA ASN A 75 21.31 -5.39 6.50
C ASN A 75 21.07 -3.87 6.56
N LEU A 76 20.09 -3.40 7.32
CA LEU A 76 19.83 -1.96 7.48
C LEU A 76 21.04 -1.27 8.14
N HIS A 77 21.52 -0.20 7.53
CA HIS A 77 22.64 0.58 8.07
C HIS A 77 22.14 1.82 8.80
N SER A 78 22.91 2.30 9.79
CA SER A 78 22.57 3.52 10.53
C SER A 78 22.47 4.77 9.63
N GLU A 79 23.15 4.74 8.48
CA GLU A 79 23.12 5.80 7.46
C GLU A 79 21.79 5.88 6.71
N ASP A 80 20.99 4.80 6.73
CA ASP A 80 19.65 4.78 6.14
C ASP A 80 18.62 5.51 7.01
N LEU A 81 18.81 5.52 8.33
CA LEU A 81 17.83 6.03 9.29
C LEU A 81 17.50 7.53 9.08
N PRO A 82 18.48 8.44 8.86
CA PRO A 82 18.18 9.86 8.69
C PRO A 82 17.36 10.19 7.45
N THR A 83 17.46 9.35 6.42
CA THR A 83 16.75 9.50 5.14
C THR A 83 15.47 8.65 5.07
N GLY A 84 15.12 7.97 6.17
CA GLY A 84 13.84 7.29 6.33
C GLY A 84 13.86 5.79 6.08
N VAL A 85 12.96 5.10 6.80
CA VAL A 85 12.77 3.64 6.80
C VAL A 85 11.28 3.29 6.92
N CYS A 86 10.93 2.05 6.62
CA CYS A 86 9.57 1.54 6.74
C CYS A 86 9.40 0.72 8.02
N PHE A 87 8.39 1.06 8.83
CA PHE A 87 7.94 0.33 10.01
C PHE A 87 6.62 -0.44 9.77
N ALA A 88 6.05 -0.36 8.56
CA ALA A 88 4.80 -1.04 8.24
C ALA A 88 4.94 -2.57 8.29
N SER A 89 3.89 -3.29 8.68
CA SER A 89 3.90 -4.75 8.83
C SER A 89 2.62 -5.35 8.27
N GLY A 90 2.75 -6.30 7.35
CA GLY A 90 1.59 -7.01 6.81
C GLY A 90 0.76 -7.68 7.89
N ASN A 91 -0.58 -7.63 7.73
CA ASN A 91 -1.57 -8.10 8.70
C ASN A 91 -1.66 -7.28 10.01
N SER A 92 -1.02 -6.10 10.09
CA SER A 92 -1.36 -5.13 11.13
C SER A 92 -2.77 -4.58 10.87
N GLY A 93 -3.72 -4.94 11.72
CA GLY A 93 -5.06 -4.37 11.67
C GLY A 93 -5.10 -2.94 12.22
N TYR A 94 -6.29 -2.35 12.21
CA TYR A 94 -6.54 -1.13 12.99
C TYR A 94 -6.47 -1.47 14.48
N ASP A 95 -5.35 -1.18 15.12
CA ASP A 95 -5.22 -1.16 16.57
C ASP A 95 -5.26 0.30 17.04
N PRO A 96 -6.21 0.71 17.89
CA PRO A 96 -6.31 2.07 18.41
C PRO A 96 -5.04 2.57 19.16
N LEU A 97 -4.09 1.68 19.49
CA LEU A 97 -2.78 2.03 20.03
C LEU A 97 -1.73 2.40 18.96
N THR A 98 -1.97 2.08 17.69
CA THR A 98 -1.03 2.36 16.58
C THR A 98 -1.10 3.82 16.08
N PRO A 99 -2.28 4.47 15.99
CA PRO A 99 -2.37 5.86 15.53
C PRO A 99 -2.40 6.85 16.71
N SER A 100 -1.33 6.96 17.51
CA SER A 100 -1.15 8.18 18.31
C SER A 100 -0.44 9.23 17.44
N LEU A 101 -1.23 9.98 16.66
CA LEU A 101 -0.72 11.15 15.92
C LEU A 101 -0.09 12.18 16.87
N VAL A 102 -0.61 12.25 18.11
CA VAL A 102 -0.06 13.06 19.18
C VAL A 102 1.36 12.61 19.53
N ASP A 103 1.63 11.31 19.57
CA ASP A 103 2.98 10.79 19.87
C ASP A 103 3.98 11.14 18.75
N LEU A 104 3.59 10.95 17.47
CA LEU A 104 4.45 11.36 16.34
C LEU A 104 4.74 12.87 16.37
N TYR A 105 3.74 13.69 16.67
CA TYR A 105 3.91 15.12 16.83
C TYR A 105 4.85 15.46 18.02
N SER A 106 4.68 14.79 19.16
CA SER A 106 5.56 14.94 20.33
C SER A 106 7.00 14.50 20.04
N LEU A 107 7.21 13.57 19.12
CA LEU A 107 8.52 13.16 18.62
C LEU A 107 9.12 14.12 17.56
N GLY A 108 8.43 15.22 17.24
CA GLY A 108 8.93 16.26 16.35
C GLY A 108 8.44 16.16 14.90
N ALA A 109 7.55 15.21 14.56
CA ALA A 109 6.96 15.16 13.24
C ALA A 109 6.09 16.41 12.99
N ARG A 110 6.29 17.06 11.84
CA ARG A 110 5.53 18.26 11.43
C ARG A 110 4.90 18.16 10.05
N ARG A 111 5.28 17.17 9.26
CA ARG A 111 4.66 16.87 7.96
C ARG A 111 4.27 15.40 7.98
N ILE A 112 2.98 15.12 8.04
CA ILE A 112 2.46 13.75 8.19
C ILE A 112 1.45 13.55 7.07
N ALA A 113 1.62 12.50 6.27
CA ALA A 113 0.66 12.15 5.23
C ALA A 113 -0.04 10.85 5.62
N ILE A 114 -1.36 10.85 5.56
CA ILE A 114 -2.21 9.74 6.01
C ILE A 114 -2.99 9.24 4.80
N ILE A 115 -2.76 7.98 4.43
CA ILE A 115 -3.50 7.34 3.33
C ILE A 115 -4.90 6.95 3.79
N SER A 116 -5.88 7.15 2.91
CA SER A 116 -7.25 6.71 3.14
C SER A 116 -7.38 5.18 3.01
N ALA A 117 -8.46 4.61 3.53
CA ALA A 117 -8.82 3.23 3.24
C ALA A 117 -9.20 3.09 1.75
N PHE A 118 -8.81 1.98 1.12
CA PHE A 118 -9.14 1.66 -0.27
C PHE A 118 -10.57 1.07 -0.39
N PRO A 119 -11.17 0.98 -1.59
CA PRO A 119 -12.47 0.34 -1.80
C PRO A 119 -12.37 -1.18 -1.59
N LEU A 120 -12.34 -1.59 -0.33
CA LEU A 120 -12.16 -2.97 0.11
C LEU A 120 -13.17 -3.93 -0.53
N GLY A 121 -14.43 -3.50 -0.69
CA GLY A 121 -15.48 -4.31 -1.32
C GLY A 121 -15.18 -4.68 -2.78
N CYS A 122 -14.23 -3.99 -3.41
CA CYS A 122 -13.75 -4.29 -4.74
C CYS A 122 -12.50 -5.20 -4.77
N ALA A 123 -11.89 -5.57 -3.65
CA ALA A 123 -10.83 -6.58 -3.68
C ALA A 123 -11.36 -7.92 -4.22
N PRO A 124 -10.60 -8.69 -5.02
CA PRO A 124 -11.02 -10.00 -5.52
C PRO A 124 -11.58 -10.92 -4.42
N LEU A 125 -10.96 -10.95 -3.24
CA LEU A 125 -11.40 -11.75 -2.09
C LEU A 125 -12.84 -11.40 -1.67
N GLU A 126 -13.15 -10.11 -1.56
CA GLU A 126 -14.46 -9.62 -1.11
C GLU A 126 -15.53 -9.81 -2.19
N ARG A 127 -15.26 -9.35 -3.42
CA ARG A 127 -16.23 -9.43 -4.52
C ARG A 127 -16.55 -10.87 -4.92
N ASN A 128 -15.59 -11.79 -4.86
CA ASN A 128 -15.80 -13.19 -5.23
C ASN A 128 -16.33 -14.01 -4.05
N GLY A 129 -16.07 -13.58 -2.81
CA GLY A 129 -16.56 -14.22 -1.58
C GLY A 129 -18.01 -13.88 -1.23
N GLY A 130 -18.54 -12.74 -1.69
CA GLY A 130 -19.91 -12.33 -1.36
C GLY A 130 -20.66 -11.49 -2.41
N GLY A 131 -20.00 -11.08 -3.50
CA GLY A 131 -20.62 -10.25 -4.53
C GLY A 131 -21.43 -11.06 -5.53
N LEU A 132 -22.58 -10.53 -5.96
CA LEU A 132 -23.34 -11.11 -7.08
C LEU A 132 -22.50 -10.94 -8.36
N LEU A 133 -22.18 -12.04 -9.05
CA LEU A 133 -21.40 -12.03 -10.31
C LEU A 133 -20.02 -11.32 -10.22
N GLY A 134 -19.41 -11.30 -9.02
CA GLY A 134 -18.11 -10.66 -8.80
C GLY A 134 -18.16 -9.13 -8.85
N GLU A 135 -19.32 -8.55 -8.57
CA GLU A 135 -19.48 -7.10 -8.37
C GLU A 135 -18.92 -6.66 -7.01
N CYS A 136 -18.53 -5.39 -6.91
CA CYS A 136 -18.04 -4.85 -5.65
C CYS A 136 -19.12 -4.91 -4.56
N LEU A 137 -18.69 -5.22 -3.33
CA LEU A 137 -19.57 -5.17 -2.17
C LEU A 137 -19.81 -3.73 -1.71
N GLU A 138 -20.99 -3.20 -2.01
CA GLU A 138 -21.31 -1.79 -1.73
C GLU A 138 -21.30 -1.48 -0.23
N LEU A 139 -21.76 -2.38 0.64
CA LEU A 139 -21.75 -2.16 2.08
C LEU A 139 -20.32 -1.98 2.64
N GLN A 140 -19.37 -2.76 2.14
CA GLN A 140 -17.95 -2.68 2.50
C GLN A 140 -17.35 -1.36 1.99
N ASN A 141 -17.69 -0.98 0.76
CA ASN A 141 -17.28 0.29 0.18
C ASN A 141 -17.87 1.50 0.93
N GLN A 142 -19.12 1.41 1.39
CA GLN A 142 -19.75 2.44 2.23
C GLN A 142 -19.07 2.58 3.59
N ARG A 143 -18.68 1.46 4.22
CA ARG A 143 -17.90 1.49 5.47
C ARG A 143 -16.53 2.15 5.28
N ALA A 144 -15.82 1.82 4.19
CA ALA A 144 -14.56 2.47 3.85
C ALA A 144 -14.72 3.98 3.60
N LYS A 145 -15.77 4.39 2.86
CA LYS A 145 -16.12 5.81 2.66
C LYS A 145 -16.40 6.53 3.99
N MET A 146 -17.17 5.90 4.88
CA MET A 146 -17.48 6.47 6.19
C MET A 146 -16.21 6.65 7.04
N PHE A 147 -15.37 5.62 7.10
CA PHE A 147 -14.08 5.70 7.78
C PHE A 147 -13.22 6.85 7.22
N ASN A 148 -13.12 6.97 5.90
CA ASN A 148 -12.36 8.04 5.23
C ASN A 148 -12.92 9.43 5.55
N SER A 149 -14.24 9.60 5.62
CA SER A 149 -14.86 10.87 5.99
C SER A 149 -14.57 11.26 7.44
N LEU A 150 -14.63 10.29 8.36
CA LEU A 150 -14.31 10.54 9.78
C LEU A 150 -12.82 10.86 9.93
N LEU A 151 -11.95 10.12 9.24
CA LEU A 151 -10.51 10.36 9.24
C LEU A 151 -10.19 11.76 8.72
N SER A 152 -10.74 12.17 7.56
CA SER A 152 -10.52 13.51 7.03
C SER A 152 -10.97 14.60 8.02
N SER A 153 -12.14 14.44 8.65
CA SER A 153 -12.65 15.40 9.63
C SER A 153 -11.78 15.48 10.90
N GLU A 154 -11.19 14.36 11.31
CA GLU A 154 -10.26 14.32 12.44
C GLU A 154 -8.95 15.03 12.09
N LEU A 155 -8.40 14.79 10.89
CA LEU A 155 -7.21 15.49 10.41
C LEU A 155 -7.42 17.00 10.30
N ASP A 156 -8.61 17.45 9.90
CA ASP A 156 -8.97 18.86 9.90
C ASP A 156 -8.99 19.45 11.32
N THR A 157 -9.39 18.66 12.32
CA THR A 157 -9.37 19.07 13.72
C THR A 157 -7.94 19.17 14.25
N ILE A 158 -7.13 18.15 13.99
CA ILE A 158 -5.71 18.13 14.40
C ILE A 158 -4.94 19.28 13.72
N ASN A 159 -5.17 19.56 12.44
CA ASN A 159 -4.53 20.70 11.75
C ASN A 159 -4.91 22.06 12.37
N ARG A 160 -6.10 22.21 12.97
CA ARG A 160 -6.46 23.43 13.71
C ARG A 160 -5.78 23.51 15.07
N ASP A 161 -5.69 22.37 15.76
CA ASP A 161 -5.17 22.31 17.13
C ASP A 161 -3.63 22.37 17.16
N PHE A 162 -2.97 21.94 16.07
CA PHE A 162 -1.52 21.92 15.91
C PHE A 162 -1.08 22.70 14.65
N PRO A 163 -1.16 24.04 14.65
CA PRO A 163 -0.92 24.86 13.45
C PRO A 163 0.54 24.86 12.96
N ASP A 164 1.48 24.35 13.76
CA ASP A 164 2.87 24.16 13.36
C ASP A 164 3.11 22.81 12.65
N ALA A 165 2.13 21.90 12.67
CA ALA A 165 2.13 20.67 11.89
C ALA A 165 1.19 20.76 10.69
N LYS A 166 1.48 19.94 9.68
CA LYS A 166 0.69 19.81 8.46
C LYS A 166 0.40 18.34 8.22
N LEU A 167 -0.84 17.96 8.49
CA LEU A 167 -1.37 16.64 8.23
C LEU A 167 -2.11 16.66 6.88
N VAL A 168 -1.76 15.72 6.00
CA VAL A 168 -2.29 15.64 4.65
C VAL A 168 -3.07 14.36 4.50
N PHE A 169 -4.35 14.48 4.16
CA PHE A 169 -5.16 13.34 3.75
C PHE A 169 -4.83 12.95 2.32
N LEU A 170 -4.35 11.71 2.10
CA LEU A 170 -4.07 11.16 0.79
C LEU A 170 -5.22 10.25 0.38
N ASP A 171 -6.07 10.74 -0.50
CA ASP A 171 -7.18 9.99 -1.03
C ASP A 171 -6.72 8.94 -2.05
N VAL A 172 -6.57 7.70 -1.59
CA VAL A 172 -6.32 6.53 -2.45
C VAL A 172 -7.61 5.80 -2.82
N TYR A 173 -8.73 6.12 -2.16
CA TYR A 173 -10.01 5.46 -2.36
C TYR A 173 -10.55 5.69 -3.77
N HIS A 174 -10.70 6.96 -4.17
CA HIS A 174 -11.29 7.30 -5.46
C HIS A 174 -10.42 6.87 -6.65
N PRO A 175 -9.09 7.05 -6.63
CA PRO A 175 -8.23 6.51 -7.69
C PRO A 175 -8.35 5.00 -7.85
N PHE A 176 -8.40 4.23 -6.75
CA PHE A 176 -8.63 2.79 -6.83
C PHE A 176 -10.04 2.46 -7.29
N LEU A 177 -11.05 3.22 -6.88
CA LEU A 177 -12.43 3.01 -7.33
C LEU A 177 -12.54 3.23 -8.85
N GLU A 178 -11.88 4.26 -9.40
CA GLU A 178 -11.79 4.51 -10.84
C GLU A 178 -11.16 3.32 -11.57
N LEU A 179 -10.04 2.78 -11.06
CA LEU A 179 -9.43 1.56 -11.64
C LEU A 179 -10.38 0.36 -11.60
N ASN A 180 -11.31 0.31 -10.66
CA ASN A 180 -12.30 -0.75 -10.52
C ASN A 180 -13.55 -0.55 -11.38
N GLN A 181 -13.87 0.69 -11.75
CA GLN A 181 -15.03 1.02 -12.57
C GLN A 181 -14.67 1.10 -14.05
N HIS A 182 -13.48 1.62 -14.34
CA HIS A 182 -12.97 1.89 -15.69
C HIS A 182 -11.50 1.45 -15.86
N PRO A 183 -11.16 0.16 -15.65
CA PRO A 183 -9.79 -0.35 -15.78
C PRO A 183 -9.18 -0.06 -17.16
N GLU A 184 -9.98 -0.04 -18.22
CA GLU A 184 -9.59 0.22 -19.61
C GLU A 184 -9.02 1.62 -19.81
N ASN A 185 -9.46 2.62 -19.03
CA ASN A 185 -8.93 3.99 -19.09
C ASN A 185 -7.45 4.04 -18.72
N SER A 186 -7.00 3.07 -17.92
CA SER A 186 -5.61 2.89 -17.53
C SER A 186 -4.96 1.70 -18.23
N GLY A 187 -5.62 1.08 -19.23
CA GLY A 187 -5.09 -0.06 -19.98
C GLY A 187 -4.93 -1.33 -19.14
N PHE A 188 -5.76 -1.54 -18.12
CA PHE A 188 -5.88 -2.83 -17.45
C PHE A 188 -6.92 -3.70 -18.16
N GLU A 189 -6.66 -5.01 -18.19
CA GLU A 189 -7.54 -6.00 -18.84
C GLU A 189 -8.24 -6.88 -17.81
N VAL A 190 -7.61 -7.11 -16.65
CA VAL A 190 -8.10 -8.04 -15.63
C VAL A 190 -8.25 -7.35 -14.29
N LEU A 191 -9.47 -7.41 -13.76
CA LEU A 191 -9.87 -6.74 -12.52
C LEU A 191 -10.41 -7.69 -11.45
N LYS A 192 -11.27 -8.65 -11.84
CA LYS A 192 -12.06 -9.44 -10.89
C LYS A 192 -11.26 -10.52 -10.17
N ILE A 193 -10.06 -10.82 -10.66
CA ILE A 193 -9.12 -11.79 -10.07
C ILE A 193 -7.72 -11.18 -9.99
N GLY A 194 -6.95 -11.60 -9.00
CA GLY A 194 -5.51 -11.32 -8.92
C GLY A 194 -4.70 -12.09 -9.96
N CYS A 195 -3.47 -11.64 -10.21
CA CYS A 195 -2.54 -12.34 -11.08
C CYS A 195 -1.96 -13.62 -10.46
N CYS A 196 -1.80 -13.68 -9.13
CA CYS A 196 -1.15 -14.79 -8.47
C CYS A 196 -2.10 -15.96 -8.14
N GLY A 197 -1.69 -17.18 -8.49
CA GLY A 197 -2.49 -18.38 -8.22
C GLY A 197 -3.82 -18.35 -8.96
N THR A 198 -4.93 -18.72 -8.31
CA THR A 198 -6.27 -18.50 -8.88
C THR A 198 -6.73 -17.04 -8.79
N GLY A 199 -6.08 -16.25 -7.91
CA GLY A 199 -6.35 -14.83 -7.71
C GLY A 199 -7.68 -14.53 -7.01
N THR A 200 -8.32 -15.51 -6.37
CA THR A 200 -9.67 -15.38 -5.80
C THR A 200 -9.71 -15.46 -4.28
N PHE A 201 -8.84 -16.27 -3.67
CA PHE A 201 -8.76 -16.45 -2.21
C PHE A 201 -7.32 -16.37 -1.69
N GLU A 202 -6.33 -16.36 -2.57
CA GLU A 202 -4.93 -16.36 -2.23
C GLU A 202 -4.49 -14.99 -1.70
N VAL A 203 -4.26 -14.93 -0.40
CA VAL A 203 -3.58 -13.82 0.28
C VAL A 203 -2.38 -14.40 1.00
N THR A 204 -1.16 -14.16 0.51
CA THR A 204 0.12 -14.47 1.20
C THR A 204 0.34 -15.93 1.63
N SER A 205 -0.52 -16.84 1.17
CA SER A 205 -0.56 -18.25 1.57
C SER A 205 0.10 -19.16 0.53
N PHE A 206 0.34 -20.42 0.90
CA PHE A 206 0.88 -21.52 0.06
C PHE A 206 0.25 -21.65 -1.34
N LEU A 207 -0.91 -21.06 -1.58
CA LEU A 207 -1.61 -21.10 -2.86
C LEU A 207 -1.08 -20.10 -3.90
N CYS A 208 -0.54 -18.95 -3.47
CA CYS A 208 0.25 -18.05 -4.33
C CYS A 208 1.71 -18.50 -4.29
N ASN A 209 2.09 -19.42 -5.18
CA ASN A 209 3.42 -20.04 -5.16
C ASN A 209 3.98 -20.22 -6.58
N PRO A 210 5.30 -20.47 -6.73
CA PRO A 210 5.97 -20.49 -8.04
C PRO A 210 5.50 -21.62 -8.96
N TRP A 211 4.91 -22.67 -8.38
CA TRP A 211 4.49 -23.89 -9.08
C TRP A 211 3.01 -23.88 -9.47
N ASN A 212 2.29 -22.80 -9.15
CA ASN A 212 0.88 -22.69 -9.47
C ASN A 212 0.70 -22.29 -10.96
N PRO A 213 0.15 -23.16 -11.82
CA PRO A 213 0.02 -22.91 -13.26
C PRO A 213 -0.97 -21.79 -13.60
N PHE A 214 -1.74 -21.30 -12.63
CA PHE A 214 -2.72 -20.24 -12.82
C PHE A 214 -2.15 -18.83 -12.66
N THR A 215 -0.88 -18.70 -12.23
CA THR A 215 -0.22 -17.40 -12.14
C THR A 215 -0.10 -16.76 -13.52
N CYS A 216 -0.57 -15.51 -13.65
CA CYS A 216 -0.61 -14.81 -14.93
C CYS A 216 0.79 -14.55 -15.49
N SER A 217 0.95 -14.49 -16.82
CA SER A 217 2.24 -14.21 -17.47
C SER A 217 2.65 -12.73 -17.43
N ASN A 218 1.68 -11.81 -17.40
CA ASN A 218 1.92 -10.36 -17.40
C ASN A 218 1.10 -9.65 -16.30
N ALA A 219 1.76 -9.24 -15.22
CA ALA A 219 1.08 -8.57 -14.09
C ALA A 219 0.62 -7.16 -14.45
N SER A 220 1.20 -6.53 -15.47
CA SER A 220 0.81 -5.17 -15.87
C SER A 220 -0.62 -5.11 -16.40
N ASN A 221 -1.18 -6.23 -16.86
CA ASN A 221 -2.57 -6.28 -17.32
C ASN A 221 -3.57 -6.39 -16.17
N TYR A 222 -3.11 -6.62 -14.94
CA TYR A 222 -3.94 -6.87 -13.76
C TYR A 222 -3.92 -5.68 -12.79
N VAL A 223 -5.09 -5.28 -12.31
CA VAL A 223 -5.20 -4.28 -11.23
C VAL A 223 -4.69 -4.87 -9.91
N TYR A 224 -4.98 -6.14 -9.65
CA TYR A 224 -4.62 -6.83 -8.43
C TYR A 224 -3.50 -7.84 -8.66
N TRP A 225 -2.53 -7.86 -7.74
CA TRP A 225 -1.48 -8.86 -7.73
C TRP A 225 -1.98 -10.19 -7.17
N ASP A 226 -2.62 -10.16 -6.00
CA ASP A 226 -3.24 -11.34 -5.38
C ASP A 226 -4.72 -11.05 -5.05
N ALA A 227 -5.35 -11.80 -4.15
CA ALA A 227 -6.77 -11.63 -3.86
C ALA A 227 -7.13 -10.32 -3.14
N ILE A 228 -6.16 -9.54 -2.66
CA ILE A 228 -6.42 -8.26 -1.98
C ILE A 228 -5.43 -7.14 -2.32
N HIS A 229 -4.17 -7.47 -2.61
CA HIS A 229 -3.12 -6.49 -2.82
C HIS A 229 -3.07 -6.02 -4.28
N PRO A 230 -2.94 -4.70 -4.55
CA PRO A 230 -2.79 -4.19 -5.90
C PRO A 230 -1.44 -4.54 -6.56
N SER A 231 -1.41 -4.59 -7.88
CA SER A 231 -0.16 -4.70 -8.63
C SER A 231 0.70 -3.43 -8.51
N GLU A 232 2.01 -3.54 -8.70
CA GLU A 232 2.91 -2.37 -8.69
C GLU A 232 2.40 -1.28 -9.65
N ARG A 233 1.92 -1.67 -10.83
CA ARG A 233 1.40 -0.73 -11.84
C ARG A 233 0.19 0.04 -11.31
N ALA A 234 -0.76 -0.64 -10.67
CA ALA A 234 -1.92 0.00 -10.07
C ALA A 234 -1.49 0.97 -8.95
N GLN A 235 -0.56 0.53 -8.08
CA GLN A 235 -0.03 1.38 -7.01
C GLN A 235 0.68 2.62 -7.55
N ARG A 236 1.45 2.52 -8.65
CA ARG A 236 2.11 3.67 -9.29
C ARG A 236 1.11 4.69 -9.83
N ILE A 237 0.03 4.23 -10.46
CA ILE A 237 -1.03 5.13 -10.95
C ILE A 237 -1.63 5.91 -9.78
N VAL A 238 -2.01 5.22 -8.69
CA VAL A 238 -2.60 5.87 -7.50
C VAL A 238 -1.60 6.80 -6.81
N ALA A 239 -0.36 6.38 -6.61
CA ALA A 239 0.69 7.19 -5.99
C ALA A 239 0.97 8.48 -6.77
N SER A 240 0.92 8.43 -8.12
CA SER A 240 1.11 9.63 -8.95
C SER A 240 0.06 10.72 -8.71
N GLN A 241 -1.16 10.34 -8.30
CA GLN A 241 -2.25 11.28 -8.04
C GLN A 241 -2.12 11.92 -6.67
N THR A 242 -1.69 11.16 -5.66
CA THR A 242 -1.52 11.65 -4.28
C THR A 242 -0.20 12.39 -4.07
N LEU A 243 0.85 12.09 -4.85
CA LEU A 243 2.16 12.73 -4.72
C LEU A 243 2.08 14.26 -4.80
N LYS A 244 1.18 14.79 -5.64
CA LYS A 244 0.96 16.23 -5.79
C LYS A 244 0.55 16.88 -4.45
N LEU A 245 -0.27 16.18 -3.66
CA LEU A 245 -0.73 16.64 -2.35
C LEU A 245 0.40 16.65 -1.32
N ILE A 246 1.34 15.71 -1.42
CA ILE A 246 2.54 15.69 -0.57
C ILE A 246 3.43 16.88 -0.96
N THR A 247 3.71 17.07 -2.24
CA THR A 247 4.66 18.11 -2.69
C THR A 247 4.13 19.54 -2.59
N SER A 248 2.82 19.74 -2.54
CA SER A 248 2.20 21.06 -2.34
C SER A 248 2.24 21.52 -0.88
N THR A 249 2.88 20.74 0.01
CA THR A 249 2.94 21.03 1.43
C THR A 249 4.13 21.81 1.92
#